data_AF-A0A3L7WDV6-F1
#
_entry.id   AF-A0A3L7WDV6-F1
#
_cell.length_a   1.000
_cell.length_b   1.000
_cell.length_c   1.000
_cell.angle_alpha   90.00
_cell.angle_beta   90.00
_cell.angle_gamma   90.00
#
_symmetry.space_group_name_H-M   'P 1'
#
loop_
_entity.id
_entity.type
_entity.pdbx_description
1 polymer ?
#
loop_
_entity_poly.entity_id
_entity_poly.type
_entity_poly.pdbx_seq_one_letter_code
_entity_poly.pdbx_strand_id
1 'polypeptide(L)' 'MAQVRTIEELADHIKVVTSSSDARAVLNRASRVAGVPQDRTLELEELLRVCAALAAEGGMIQQIAESIASDAVR' A
#
# COMPACT_ATOMS: atom_id res chain seq x y z
N MET A 1 9.85 11.18 -6.54
CA MET A 1 9.00 9.99 -6.79
C MET A 1 7.56 10.47 -6.83
N ALA A 2 6.69 9.89 -7.66
CA ALA A 2 5.29 10.32 -7.74
C ALA A 2 4.60 10.06 -6.39
N GLN A 3 3.77 11.00 -5.93
CA GLN A 3 3.03 10.85 -4.67
C GLN A 3 1.95 9.79 -4.87
N VAL A 4 2.02 8.71 -4.09
CA VAL A 4 0.99 7.66 -4.07
C VAL A 4 -0.29 8.23 -3.46
N ARG A 5 -1.38 8.18 -4.21
CA ARG A 5 -2.68 8.77 -3.86
C ARG A 5 -3.82 7.78 -3.97
N THR A 6 -3.60 6.59 -4.53
CA THR A 6 -4.64 5.57 -4.71
C THR A 6 -4.15 4.17 -4.35
N ILE A 7 -5.08 3.24 -4.11
CA ILE A 7 -4.77 1.82 -3.92
C ILE A 7 -4.19 1.17 -5.19
N GLU A 8 -4.59 1.66 -6.37
CA GLU A 8 -4.05 1.16 -7.63
C GLU A 8 -2.56 1.50 -7.81
N GLU A 9 -2.15 2.71 -7.45
CA GLU A 9 -0.73 3.10 -7.44
C GLU A 9 0.07 2.26 -6.43
N LEU A 10 -0.48 1.99 -5.24
CA LEU A 10 0.12 1.02 -4.29
C LEU A 10 0.29 -0.36 -4.93
N ALA A 11 -0.68 -0.81 -5.73
CA ALA A 11 -0.60 -2.11 -6.40
C ALA A 11 0.53 -2.15 -7.41
N ASP A 12 0.75 -1.06 -8.15
CA ASP A 12 1.85 -0.97 -9.11
C ASP A 12 3.22 -1.02 -8.43
N HIS A 13 3.36 -0.43 -7.24
CA HIS A 13 4.58 -0.56 -6.45
C HIS A 13 4.82 -1.99 -5.95
N ILE A 14 3.77 -2.67 -5.48
CA ILE A 14 3.90 -4.04 -4.94
C ILE A 14 4.15 -5.07 -6.04
N LYS A 15 3.59 -4.87 -7.24
CA LYS A 15 3.82 -5.74 -8.43
C LYS A 15 5.30 -5.87 -8.83
N VAL A 16 6.17 -4.99 -8.35
CA VAL A 16 7.62 -5.09 -8.60
C VAL A 16 8.23 -6.34 -7.94
N VAL A 17 7.64 -6.82 -6.84
CA VAL A 17 8.19 -7.91 -6.02
C VAL A 17 7.28 -9.14 -5.93
N THR A 18 6.12 -9.11 -6.58
CA THR A 18 5.16 -10.21 -6.59
C THR A 18 4.28 -10.19 -7.85
N SER A 19 3.45 -11.22 -8.06
CA SER A 19 2.53 -11.26 -9.19
C SER A 19 1.41 -10.22 -9.07
N SER A 20 0.82 -9.80 -10.19
CA SER A 20 -0.34 -8.89 -10.20
C SER A 20 -1.53 -9.41 -9.38
N SER A 21 -1.73 -10.72 -9.36
CA SER A 21 -2.80 -11.38 -8.60
C SER A 21 -2.52 -11.30 -7.10
N ASP A 22 -1.28 -11.58 -6.69
CA ASP A 22 -0.87 -11.54 -5.29
C ASP A 22 -0.82 -10.12 -4.74
N ALA A 23 -0.33 -9.15 -5.54
CA ALA A 23 -0.34 -7.74 -5.18
C ALA A 23 -1.76 -7.26 -4.86
N ARG A 24 -2.73 -7.59 -5.71
CA ARG A 24 -4.15 -7.29 -5.49
C ARG A 24 -4.70 -8.02 -4.26
N ALA A 25 -4.36 -9.29 -4.06
CA ALA A 25 -4.83 -10.05 -2.90
C ALA A 25 -4.32 -9.45 -1.58
N VAL A 26 -3.04 -9.10 -1.52
CA VAL A 26 -2.40 -8.46 -0.36
C VAL A 26 -3.03 -7.08 -0.10
N LEU A 27 -3.20 -6.24 -1.12
CA LEU A 27 -3.82 -4.93 -0.96
C LEU A 27 -5.28 -4.98 -0.54
N ASN A 28 -6.04 -5.95 -1.06
CA ASN A 28 -7.40 -6.18 -0.62
C ASN A 28 -7.46 -6.50 0.87
N ARG A 29 -6.54 -7.34 1.36
CA ARG A 29 -6.43 -7.64 2.79
C ARG A 29 -6.02 -6.42 3.59
N ALA A 30 -4.95 -5.73 3.19
CA ALA A 30 -4.44 -4.56 3.88
C ALA A 30 -5.49 -3.43 3.97
N SER A 31 -6.19 -3.13 2.88
CA SER A 31 -7.27 -2.13 2.85
C SER A 31 -8.41 -2.50 3.79
N ARG A 32 -8.79 -3.79 3.83
CA ARG A 32 -9.81 -4.30 4.74
C ARG A 32 -9.39 -4.20 6.21
N VAL A 33 -8.13 -4.52 6.53
CA VAL A 33 -7.58 -4.37 7.88
C VAL A 33 -7.51 -2.90 8.29
N ALA A 34 -7.12 -2.02 7.38
CA ALA A 34 -7.04 -0.58 7.60
C ALA A 34 -8.42 0.13 7.66
N GLY A 35 -9.48 -0.54 7.19
CA GLY A 35 -10.83 0.02 7.07
C GLY A 35 -10.92 1.10 5.98
N VAL A 36 -10.14 0.98 4.90
CA VAL A 36 -10.00 2.01 3.87
C VAL A 36 -10.68 1.57 2.57
N PRO A 37 -11.60 2.37 2.00
CA PRO A 37 -12.20 2.12 0.69
C PRO A 37 -11.17 2.23 -0.44
N GLN A 38 -11.28 1.40 -1.48
CA GLN A 38 -10.27 1.34 -2.55
C GLN A 38 -10.59 2.18 -3.78
N ASP A 39 -11.85 2.56 -3.97
CA ASP A 39 -12.34 3.20 -5.20
C ASP A 39 -12.19 4.73 -5.20
N ARG A 40 -11.29 5.27 -4.37
CA ARG A 40 -11.10 6.71 -4.21
C ARG A 40 -9.66 7.08 -3.89
N THR A 41 -9.38 8.38 -3.96
CA THR A 41 -8.15 8.96 -3.45
C THR A 41 -8.02 8.73 -1.94
N LEU A 42 -6.84 8.26 -1.54
CA LEU A 42 -6.45 8.07 -0.16
C LEU A 42 -6.05 9.41 0.46
N GLU A 43 -6.58 9.68 1.65
CA GLU A 43 -5.99 10.69 2.53
C GLU A 43 -4.67 10.19 3.11
N LEU A 44 -3.82 11.10 3.58
CA LEU A 44 -2.51 10.74 4.13
C LEU A 44 -2.62 9.69 5.26
N GLU A 45 -3.55 9.88 6.21
CA GLU A 45 -3.77 8.91 7.29
C GLU A 45 -4.27 7.55 6.78
N GLU A 46 -5.04 7.53 5.69
CA GLU A 46 -5.52 6.29 5.09
C GLU A 46 -4.39 5.54 4.41
N LEU A 47 -3.55 6.26 3.66
CA LEU A 47 -2.33 5.71 3.07
C LEU A 47 -1.41 5.12 4.14
N LEU A 48 -1.16 5.85 5.24
CA LEU A 48 -0.32 5.37 6.33
C LEU A 48 -0.90 4.12 7.01
N ARG A 49 -2.23 4.06 7.23
CA ARG A 49 -2.89 2.86 7.77
C ARG A 49 -2.78 1.66 6.84
N VAL A 50 -2.95 1.85 5.54
CA VAL A 50 -2.79 0.79 4.54
C VAL A 50 -1.34 0.32 4.49
N CYS A 51 -0.36 1.23 4.48
CA CYS A 51 1.06 0.88 4.55
C CYS A 51 1.43 0.11 5.82
N ALA A 52 0.87 0.49 6.97
CA ALA A 52 1.07 -0.24 8.22
C ALA A 52 0.50 -1.67 8.16
N ALA A 53 -0.68 -1.84 7.56
CA ALA A 53 -1.26 -3.17 7.35
C ALA A 53 -0.45 -4.02 6.34
N LEU A 54 0.10 -3.39 5.29
CA LEU A 54 1.00 -4.05 4.34
C LEU A 54 2.33 -4.47 4.98
N ALA A 55 2.87 -3.65 5.89
CA ALA A 55 4.10 -3.96 6.60
C ALA A 55 4.01 -5.24 7.43
N ALA A 56 2.80 -5.61 7.90
CA ALA A 56 2.56 -6.85 8.63
C ALA A 56 2.77 -8.13 7.79
N GLU A 57 2.78 -8.04 6.45
CA GLU A 57 3.11 -9.18 5.57
C GLU A 57 4.61 -9.52 5.61
N GLY A 58 5.47 -8.57 6.00
CA GLY A 58 6.91 -8.75 6.11
C GLY A 58 7.66 -8.78 4.77
N GLY A 59 8.97 -9.03 4.83
CA GLY A 59 9.83 -9.20 3.67
C GLY A 59 9.91 -7.98 2.75
N MET A 60 9.93 -8.19 1.44
CA MET A 60 10.03 -7.10 0.44
C MET A 60 8.79 -6.20 0.43
N ILE A 61 7.61 -6.73 0.75
CA ILE A 61 6.36 -5.96 0.80
C ILE A 61 6.44 -4.93 1.93
N GLN A 62 6.96 -5.33 3.09
CA GLN A 62 7.21 -4.42 4.21
C GLN A 62 8.15 -3.27 3.81
N GLN A 63 9.29 -3.58 3.18
CA GLN A 63 10.26 -2.57 2.78
C GLN A 63 9.65 -1.54 1.81
N ILE A 64 8.83 -1.98 0.86
CA ILE A 64 8.13 -1.08 -0.07
C ILE A 64 7.11 -0.22 0.68
N ALA A 65 6.30 -0.81 1.56
CA ALA A 65 5.29 -0.09 2.31
C ALA A 65 5.89 1.00 3.21
N GLU A 66 6.99 0.69 3.91
CA GLU A 66 7.74 1.63 4.75
C GLU A 66 8.38 2.75 3.94
N SER A 67 8.92 2.43 2.76
CA SER A 67 9.46 3.44 1.83
C SER A 67 8.38 4.42 1.37
N ILE A 68 7.22 3.91 0.95
CA ILE A 68 6.09 4.76 0.49
C ILE A 68 5.57 5.62 1.64
N ALA A 69 5.42 5.05 2.84
CA ALA A 69 4.98 5.79 4.01
C ALA A 69 5.96 6.91 4.39
N SER A 70 7.27 6.63 4.34
CA SER A 70 8.33 7.61 4.62
C SER A 70 8.34 8.76 3.62
N ASP A 71 8.11 8.48 2.35
CA ASP A 71 8.01 9.50 1.30
C ASP A 71 6.74 10.34 1.43
N ALA A 72 5.63 9.76 1.92
CA ALA A 72 4.37 10.46 2.08
C ALA A 72 4.36 11.51 3.21
N VAL A 73 5.26 11.38 4.19
CA VAL A 73 5.35 12.27 5.36
C VAL A 73 6.51 13.28 5.29
N ARG A 74 7.28 13.26 4.20
CA ARG A 74 8.38 14.20 3.95
C ARG A 74 7.94 15.38 3.11
#